data_AF-A0A5A7MVM5-F1
#
_entry.id   AF-A0A5A7MVM5-F1
#
_cell.length_a   1.000
_cell.length_b   1.000
_cell.length_c   1.000
_cell.angle_alpha   90.00
_cell.angle_beta   90.00
_cell.angle_gamma   90.00
#
_symmetry.space_group_name_H-M   'P 1'
#
loop_
_entity.id
_entity.type
_entity.pdbx_description
1 polymer ?
#
loop_
_entity_poly.entity_id
_entity_poly.type
_entity_poly.pdbx_seq_one_letter_code
_entity_poly.pdbx_strand_id
1 'polypeptide(L)'
;MSVDTPRYVTPIIADPYPSGPWQEITNFRYLTPLHLYRARRGIPFGTAMRGADYVVAQPYRIAIDIDGITKNITVPAGMLTDLASVPNFARAIAGRVGRHLEASIVHDFLYIAWQDLPNRSPDKRDRKYADLVLDQGMKAAQSRVRMPIFRAVRLFGWGVYKKPDTPRYIDPDDIEPGPAIV
;
A
#
# COMPACT_ATOMS: atom_id res chain seq x y z
N MET A 1 25.11 6.50 -14.42
CA MET A 1 25.73 6.71 -13.09
C MET A 1 24.74 6.13 -12.10
N SER A 2 25.01 4.93 -11.61
CA SER A 2 24.16 4.24 -10.64
C SER A 2 24.20 5.02 -9.33
N VAL A 3 23.11 5.72 -9.00
CA VAL A 3 23.01 6.38 -7.70
C VAL A 3 22.74 5.27 -6.69
N ASP A 4 23.78 4.86 -5.94
CA ASP A 4 23.73 3.80 -4.92
C ASP A 4 22.76 4.11 -3.75
N THR A 5 22.24 5.34 -3.68
CA THR A 5 21.28 5.81 -2.66
C THR A 5 20.13 6.57 -3.34
N PRO A 6 18.89 6.06 -3.32
CA PRO A 6 17.77 6.78 -3.92
C PRO A 6 17.44 8.04 -3.12
N ARG A 7 16.96 9.08 -3.80
CA ARG A 7 16.46 10.32 -3.20
C ARG A 7 15.10 10.04 -2.58
N TYR A 8 14.96 10.31 -1.29
CA TYR A 8 13.67 10.21 -0.61
C TYR A 8 12.83 11.46 -0.85
N VAL A 9 11.53 11.28 -1.11
CA VAL A 9 10.59 12.37 -1.36
C VAL A 9 9.32 12.20 -0.56
N THR A 10 8.53 13.27 -0.43
CA THR A 10 7.16 13.21 0.10
C THR A 10 6.23 13.76 -0.97
N PRO A 11 5.45 12.92 -1.64
CA PRO A 11 4.54 13.37 -2.68
C PRO A 11 3.35 14.12 -2.06
N ILE A 12 2.79 15.07 -2.83
CA ILE A 12 1.47 15.64 -2.50
C ILE A 12 0.42 14.59 -2.87
N ILE A 13 -0.33 14.13 -1.87
CA ILE A 13 -1.40 13.14 -2.06
C ILE A 13 -2.78 13.76 -1.85
N ALA A 14 -3.78 13.25 -2.58
CA ALA A 14 -5.19 13.51 -2.27
C ALA A 14 -5.61 12.68 -1.04
N ASP A 15 -6.47 13.21 -0.18
CA ASP A 15 -6.97 12.49 1.00
C ASP A 15 -7.71 11.20 0.60
N PRO A 16 -7.12 10.01 0.86
CA PRO A 16 -7.71 8.76 0.44
C PRO A 16 -8.79 8.27 1.41
N TYR A 17 -8.96 8.91 2.57
CA TYR A 17 -9.91 8.51 3.60
C TYR A 17 -11.28 9.20 3.41
N PRO A 18 -12.37 8.60 3.91
CA PRO A 18 -13.67 9.26 3.93
C PRO A 18 -13.65 10.51 4.84
N SER A 19 -14.30 11.58 4.41
CA SER A 19 -14.40 12.84 5.18
C SER A 19 -15.33 12.71 6.39
N GLY A 20 -16.39 11.90 6.27
CA GLY A 20 -17.41 11.69 7.31
C GLY A 20 -17.50 10.26 7.82
N PRO A 21 -18.47 9.99 8.71
CA PRO A 21 -18.92 8.62 9.00
C PRO A 21 -19.31 7.91 7.70
N TRP A 22 -19.04 6.61 7.65
CA TRP A 22 -19.39 5.75 6.53
C TRP A 22 -19.92 4.42 7.07
N GLN A 23 -20.78 3.75 6.30
CA GLN A 23 -21.40 2.48 6.71
C GLN A 23 -20.83 1.31 5.92
N GLU A 24 -20.71 1.44 4.61
CA GLU A 24 -20.31 0.37 3.71
C GLU A 24 -19.26 0.78 2.69
N ILE A 25 -18.47 -0.23 2.28
CA ILE A 25 -17.50 -0.14 1.19
C ILE A 25 -17.77 -1.32 0.26
N THR A 26 -18.06 -1.02 -1.00
CA THR A 26 -18.46 -2.02 -2.01
C THR A 26 -17.78 -1.74 -3.35
N ASN A 27 -18.02 -2.63 -4.32
CA ASN A 27 -17.63 -2.48 -5.72
C ASN A 27 -16.17 -2.05 -5.96
N PHE A 28 -15.22 -2.73 -5.30
CA PHE A 28 -13.80 -2.52 -5.55
C PHE A 28 -13.44 -2.86 -7.00
N ARG A 29 -12.73 -1.94 -7.67
CA ARG A 29 -12.30 -2.05 -9.06
C ARG A 29 -10.83 -1.65 -9.21
N TYR A 30 -10.06 -2.50 -9.87
CA TYR A 30 -8.70 -2.22 -10.31
C TYR A 30 -8.76 -1.37 -11.59
N LEU A 31 -8.20 -0.16 -11.58
CA LEU A 31 -8.31 0.78 -12.72
C LEU A 31 -7.07 0.81 -13.61
N THR A 32 -5.88 0.55 -13.04
CA THR A 32 -4.61 0.57 -13.76
C THR A 32 -3.81 -0.69 -13.43
N PRO A 33 -2.93 -1.17 -14.31
CA PRO A 33 -2.00 -2.25 -13.95
C PRO A 33 -1.02 -1.79 -12.87
N LEU A 34 -0.74 -2.67 -11.91
CA LEU A 34 0.32 -2.46 -10.92
C LEU A 34 1.69 -2.73 -11.55
N HIS A 35 2.55 -1.71 -11.60
CA HIS A 35 3.97 -1.88 -11.95
C HIS A 35 4.82 -1.78 -10.69
N LEU A 36 5.56 -2.85 -10.39
CA LEU A 36 6.52 -2.87 -9.28
C LEU A 36 7.93 -2.96 -9.84
N TYR A 37 8.79 -2.07 -9.36
CA TYR A 37 10.23 -2.22 -9.49
C TYR A 37 10.76 -3.01 -8.31
N ARG A 38 11.55 -4.06 -8.57
CA ARG A 38 12.23 -4.83 -7.54
C ARG A 38 13.66 -4.35 -7.42
N ALA A 39 14.02 -3.78 -6.28
CA ALA A 39 15.37 -3.30 -6.05
C ALA A 39 16.36 -4.48 -5.95
N ARG A 40 17.57 -4.33 -6.53
CA ARG A 40 18.62 -5.36 -6.44
C ARG A 40 19.12 -5.57 -5.00
N ARG A 41 19.05 -4.52 -4.18
CA ARG A 41 19.29 -4.53 -2.74
C ARG A 41 18.11 -3.83 -2.07
N GLY A 42 17.70 -4.32 -0.90
CA GLY A 42 16.59 -3.72 -0.16
C GLY A 42 16.87 -2.25 0.14
N ILE A 43 15.93 -1.37 -0.21
CA ILE A 43 16.06 0.07 0.03
C ILE A 43 15.66 0.33 1.49
N PRO A 44 16.51 0.93 2.33
CA PRO A 44 16.14 1.23 3.71
C PRO A 44 14.90 2.12 3.76
N PHE A 45 13.85 1.65 4.44
CA PHE A 45 12.62 2.43 4.62
C PHE A 45 12.05 2.24 6.02
N GLY A 46 11.30 3.25 6.44
CA GLY A 46 10.68 3.26 7.76
C GLY A 46 11.65 3.43 8.93
N THR A 47 11.10 3.63 10.12
CA THR A 47 11.90 3.90 11.33
C THR A 47 12.72 2.68 11.77
N ALA A 48 12.29 1.48 11.39
CA ALA A 48 13.03 0.24 11.63
C ALA A 48 14.09 -0.06 10.57
N MET A 49 14.29 0.83 9.59
CA MET A 49 15.23 0.65 8.46
C MET A 49 15.10 -0.72 7.80
N ARG A 50 13.86 -1.10 7.50
CA ARG A 50 13.55 -2.35 6.79
C ARG A 50 14.06 -2.24 5.36
N GLY A 51 14.42 -3.36 4.74
CA GLY A 51 14.71 -3.38 3.30
C GLY A 51 13.41 -3.46 2.51
N ALA A 52 13.02 -2.37 1.84
CA ALA A 52 11.95 -2.41 0.85
C ALA A 52 12.43 -3.23 -0.34
N ASP A 53 11.76 -4.36 -0.57
CA ASP A 53 12.02 -5.25 -1.70
C ASP A 53 11.45 -4.67 -3.01
N TYR A 54 10.39 -3.85 -2.91
CA TYR A 54 9.63 -3.33 -4.05
C TYR A 54 9.35 -1.82 -3.94
N VAL A 55 9.22 -1.21 -5.10
CA VAL A 55 8.81 0.19 -5.29
C VAL A 55 7.66 0.24 -6.28
N VAL A 56 6.62 1.01 -5.97
CA VAL A 56 5.53 1.30 -6.93
C VAL A 56 6.10 2.17 -8.06
N ALA A 57 6.22 1.61 -9.27
CA ALA A 57 6.92 2.26 -10.38
C ALA A 57 6.10 3.34 -11.08
N GLN A 58 4.77 3.25 -11.03
CA GLN A 58 3.86 4.24 -11.61
C GLN A 58 2.64 4.44 -10.70
N PRO A 59 1.92 5.57 -10.79
CA PRO A 59 0.72 5.79 -9.98
C PRO A 59 -0.30 4.65 -10.19
N TYR A 60 -0.65 3.98 -9.10
CA TYR A 60 -1.52 2.82 -9.13
C TYR A 60 -2.91 3.17 -8.59
N ARG A 61 -3.95 2.96 -9.41
CA ARG A 61 -5.30 3.48 -9.17
C ARG A 61 -6.33 2.37 -9.00
N ILE A 62 -7.20 2.57 -8.02
CA ILE A 62 -8.39 1.75 -7.78
C ILE A 62 -9.61 2.65 -7.59
N ALA A 63 -10.80 2.08 -7.73
CA ALA A 63 -12.05 2.69 -7.32
C ALA A 63 -12.79 1.80 -6.33
N ILE A 64 -13.51 2.41 -5.40
CA ILE A 64 -14.45 1.78 -4.48
C ILE A 64 -15.70 2.64 -4.40
N ASP A 65 -16.82 2.05 -4.01
CA ASP A 65 -18.02 2.81 -3.67
C ASP A 65 -18.14 2.86 -2.13
N ILE A 66 -18.30 4.07 -1.59
CA ILE A 66 -18.51 4.32 -0.16
C ILE A 66 -19.93 4.87 -0.01
N ASP A 67 -20.81 4.13 0.65
CA ASP A 67 -22.23 4.49 0.79
C ASP A 67 -22.88 4.88 -0.57
N GLY A 68 -22.55 4.13 -1.62
CA GLY A 68 -23.05 4.35 -2.98
C GLY A 68 -22.31 5.43 -3.79
N ILE A 69 -21.35 6.14 -3.22
CA ILE A 69 -20.58 7.18 -3.91
C ILE A 69 -19.20 6.63 -4.32
N THR A 70 -18.88 6.68 -5.61
CA THR A 70 -17.58 6.24 -6.12
C THR A 70 -16.46 7.17 -5.66
N LYS A 71 -15.43 6.59 -5.05
CA LYS A 71 -14.17 7.23 -4.67
C LYS A 71 -12.98 6.54 -5.34
N ASN A 72 -12.09 7.33 -5.91
CA ASN A 72 -10.83 6.86 -6.47
C ASN A 72 -9.72 6.97 -5.43
N ILE A 73 -8.84 5.97 -5.36
CA ILE A 73 -7.62 5.98 -4.56
C ILE A 73 -6.44 5.83 -5.51
N THR A 74 -5.42 6.69 -5.35
CA THR A 74 -4.17 6.64 -6.10
C THR A 74 -3.02 6.41 -5.15
N VAL A 75 -2.36 5.27 -5.27
CA VAL A 75 -1.08 5.00 -4.63
C VAL A 75 0.00 5.72 -5.46
N PRO A 76 0.81 6.59 -4.86
CA PRO A 76 1.82 7.36 -5.59
C PRO A 76 2.95 6.46 -6.08
N ALA A 77 3.53 6.82 -7.24
CA ALA A 77 4.80 6.26 -7.67
C ALA A 77 5.90 6.58 -6.64
N GLY A 78 6.90 5.72 -6.56
CA GLY A 78 7.98 5.85 -5.59
C GLY A 78 7.68 5.24 -4.21
N MET A 79 6.45 4.81 -3.94
CA MET A 79 6.10 4.19 -2.65
C MET A 79 6.91 2.92 -2.41
N LEU A 80 7.61 2.89 -1.28
CA LEU A 80 8.40 1.76 -0.79
C LEU A 80 7.49 0.76 -0.07
N THR A 81 7.66 -0.53 -0.38
CA THR A 81 6.95 -1.61 0.30
C THR A 81 7.81 -2.87 0.35
N ASP A 82 7.81 -3.53 1.50
CA ASP A 82 8.40 -4.86 1.71
C ASP A 82 7.35 -5.98 1.58
N LEU A 83 6.10 -5.63 1.25
CA LEU A 83 4.94 -6.51 1.26
C LEU A 83 4.83 -7.31 2.57
N ALA A 84 5.35 -6.77 3.69
CA ALA A 84 5.44 -7.45 4.97
C ALA A 84 4.26 -7.17 5.91
N SER A 85 3.26 -6.42 5.45
CA SER A 85 1.99 -6.18 6.18
C SER A 85 1.21 -7.47 6.44
N VAL A 86 1.55 -8.54 5.71
CA VAL A 86 1.12 -9.91 5.98
C VAL A 86 2.11 -10.54 6.98
N PRO A 87 1.71 -10.83 8.24
CA PRO A 87 2.60 -11.44 9.22
C PRO A 87 3.21 -12.75 8.71
N ASN A 88 4.41 -13.08 9.17
CA ASN A 88 5.22 -14.21 8.67
C ASN A 88 4.44 -15.54 8.53
N PHE A 89 3.47 -15.82 9.41
CA PHE A 89 2.64 -17.03 9.31
C PHE A 89 1.70 -17.02 8.07
N ALA A 90 1.19 -15.85 7.68
CA ALA A 90 0.35 -15.69 6.51
C ALA A 90 1.17 -15.59 5.21
N ARG A 91 2.47 -15.23 5.28
CA ARG A 91 3.41 -15.32 4.13
C ARG A 91 3.59 -16.77 3.65
N ALA A 92 3.56 -17.76 4.54
CA ALA A 92 3.67 -19.17 4.19
C ALA A 92 2.47 -19.68 3.37
N ILE A 93 1.29 -19.09 3.58
CA ILE A 93 0.02 -19.50 2.95
C ILE A 93 -0.25 -18.70 1.67
N ALA A 94 0.14 -17.43 1.64
CA ALA A 94 -0.21 -16.48 0.58
C ALA A 94 0.84 -16.35 -0.53
N GLY A 95 2.10 -16.74 -0.26
CA GLY A 95 3.23 -16.34 -1.12
C GLY A 95 3.42 -14.82 -1.14
N ARG A 96 4.61 -14.35 -1.58
CA ARG A 96 4.87 -12.90 -1.72
C ARG A 96 4.15 -12.27 -2.92
N VAL A 97 3.77 -13.10 -3.88
CA VAL A 97 3.11 -12.68 -5.13
C VAL A 97 1.88 -13.56 -5.32
N GLY A 98 0.73 -12.94 -5.56
CA GLY A 98 -0.54 -13.63 -5.75
C GLY A 98 -1.67 -12.64 -5.97
N ARG A 99 -2.90 -13.15 -6.14
CA ARG A 99 -4.11 -12.32 -6.38
C ARG A 99 -4.38 -11.27 -5.30
N HIS A 100 -3.77 -11.37 -4.13
CA HIS A 100 -3.90 -10.39 -3.04
C HIS A 100 -2.95 -9.19 -3.16
N LEU A 101 -1.87 -9.31 -3.95
CA LEU A 101 -0.76 -8.35 -4.00
C LEU A 101 -1.24 -6.92 -4.22
N GLU A 102 -2.04 -6.72 -5.25
CA GLU A 102 -2.59 -5.42 -5.62
C GLU A 102 -3.43 -4.78 -4.50
N ALA A 103 -4.20 -5.58 -3.77
CA ALA A 103 -4.98 -5.09 -2.62
C ALA A 103 -4.06 -4.76 -1.42
N SER A 104 -2.99 -5.55 -1.22
CA SER A 104 -1.98 -5.28 -0.19
C SER A 104 -1.22 -3.98 -0.45
N ILE A 105 -0.90 -3.64 -1.70
CA ILE A 105 -0.28 -2.34 -2.03
C ILE A 105 -1.18 -1.16 -1.62
N VAL A 106 -2.48 -1.25 -1.89
CA VAL A 106 -3.43 -0.20 -1.48
C VAL A 106 -3.54 -0.12 0.04
N HIS A 107 -3.54 -1.26 0.73
CA HIS A 107 -3.56 -1.32 2.19
C HIS A 107 -2.31 -0.67 2.82
N ASP A 108 -1.13 -1.02 2.33
CA ASP A 108 0.15 -0.44 2.76
C ASP A 108 0.13 1.09 2.64
N PHE A 109 -0.32 1.58 1.48
CA PHE A 109 -0.49 3.01 1.24
C PHE A 109 -1.45 3.64 2.27
N LEU A 110 -2.64 3.07 2.46
CA LEU A 110 -3.62 3.57 3.43
C LEU A 110 -3.13 3.49 4.87
N TYR A 111 -2.11 2.68 5.17
CA TYR A 111 -1.50 2.60 6.49
C TYR A 111 -0.55 3.75 6.78
N ILE A 112 0.03 4.37 5.74
CA ILE A 112 1.01 5.45 5.85
C ILE A 112 0.47 6.81 5.42
N ALA A 113 -0.59 6.86 4.61
CA ALA A 113 -1.09 8.09 3.98
C ALA A 113 -1.48 9.20 4.98
N TRP A 114 -1.99 8.85 6.18
CA TRP A 114 -2.31 9.85 7.21
C TRP A 114 -1.10 10.68 7.64
N GLN A 115 0.13 10.17 7.47
CA GLN A 115 1.38 10.86 7.80
C GLN A 115 1.71 11.99 6.80
N ASP A 116 1.13 11.93 5.60
CA ASP A 116 1.37 12.88 4.52
C ASP A 116 0.21 13.90 4.39
N LEU A 117 -0.82 13.79 5.26
CA LEU A 117 -1.96 14.71 5.30
C LEU A 117 -1.79 15.76 6.41
N PRO A 118 -2.09 17.05 6.12
CA PRO A 118 -1.94 18.10 7.11
C PRO A 118 -2.90 17.89 8.28
N ASN A 119 -2.40 18.10 9.51
CA ASN A 119 -3.18 18.05 10.75
C ASN A 119 -3.92 16.72 11.00
N ARG A 120 -3.44 15.61 10.43
CA ARG A 120 -4.03 14.29 10.65
C ARG A 120 -3.15 13.45 11.58
N SER A 121 -3.81 12.57 12.35
CA SER A 121 -3.17 11.61 13.25
C SER A 121 -3.79 10.23 13.04
N PRO A 122 -3.16 9.14 13.51
CA PRO A 122 -3.65 7.79 13.24
C PRO A 122 -4.99 7.54 13.93
N ASP A 123 -6.06 7.42 13.14
CA ASP A 123 -7.42 7.16 13.62
C ASP A 123 -7.85 5.68 13.46
N LYS A 124 -8.64 5.16 14.41
CA LYS A 124 -9.18 3.78 14.35
C LYS A 124 -10.08 3.55 13.14
N ARG A 125 -10.86 4.56 12.73
CA ARG A 125 -11.75 4.55 11.57
C ARG A 125 -10.95 4.46 10.28
N ASP A 126 -9.84 5.17 10.18
CA ASP A 126 -8.96 5.15 9.02
C ASP A 126 -8.28 3.78 8.86
N ARG A 127 -7.84 3.17 9.97
CA ARG A 127 -7.38 1.77 9.95
C ARG A 127 -8.49 0.80 9.54
N LYS A 128 -9.68 0.92 10.14
CA LYS A 128 -10.82 0.05 9.79
C LYS A 128 -11.18 0.18 8.31
N TYR A 129 -11.13 1.40 7.78
CA TYR A 129 -11.31 1.68 6.37
C TYR A 129 -10.25 0.96 5.53
N ALA A 130 -8.97 1.09 5.86
CA ALA A 130 -7.88 0.37 5.17
C ALA A 130 -8.11 -1.16 5.16
N ASP A 131 -8.42 -1.75 6.31
CA ASP A 131 -8.67 -3.19 6.44
C ASP A 131 -9.85 -3.67 5.59
N LEU A 132 -10.91 -2.87 5.48
CA LEU A 132 -12.07 -3.21 4.63
C LEU A 132 -11.79 -3.00 3.14
N VAL A 133 -11.02 -1.98 2.76
CA VAL A 133 -10.57 -1.80 1.38
C VAL A 133 -9.73 -2.99 0.94
N LEU A 134 -8.82 -3.47 1.80
CA LEU A 134 -8.05 -4.70 1.58
C LEU A 134 -8.98 -5.92 1.36
N ASP A 135 -9.98 -6.09 2.23
CA ASP A 135 -10.95 -7.19 2.13
C ASP A 135 -11.74 -7.17 0.81
N GLN A 136 -12.22 -6.00 0.40
CA GLN A 136 -12.94 -5.84 -0.88
C GLN A 136 -12.03 -6.06 -2.07
N GLY A 137 -10.80 -5.56 -2.05
CA GLY A 137 -9.81 -5.83 -3.11
C GLY A 137 -9.51 -7.32 -3.25
N MET A 138 -9.23 -8.00 -2.14
CA MET A 138 -9.01 -9.46 -2.16
C MET A 138 -10.24 -10.25 -2.61
N LYS A 139 -11.46 -9.77 -2.31
CA LYS A 139 -12.70 -10.34 -2.82
C LYS A 139 -12.81 -10.17 -4.33
N ALA A 140 -12.55 -8.97 -4.85
CA ALA A 140 -12.56 -8.67 -6.28
C ALA A 140 -11.53 -9.52 -7.05
N ALA A 141 -10.34 -9.73 -6.47
CA ALA A 141 -9.31 -10.58 -7.06
C ALA A 141 -9.55 -12.09 -6.88
N GLN A 142 -10.63 -12.50 -6.18
CA GLN A 142 -10.94 -13.89 -5.83
C GLN A 142 -9.79 -14.59 -5.08
N SER A 143 -9.12 -13.86 -4.18
CA SER A 143 -7.99 -14.38 -3.40
C SER A 143 -8.45 -15.41 -2.37
N ARG A 144 -7.90 -16.62 -2.43
CA ARG A 144 -8.18 -17.71 -1.47
C ARG A 144 -7.65 -17.42 -0.06
N VAL A 145 -6.69 -16.50 0.06
CA VAL A 145 -6.06 -16.12 1.33
C VAL A 145 -6.69 -14.89 1.98
N ARG A 146 -7.82 -14.42 1.43
CA ARG A 146 -8.58 -13.27 1.93
C ARG A 146 -8.85 -13.34 3.43
N MET A 147 -9.46 -14.42 3.90
CA MET A 147 -9.87 -14.56 5.31
C MET A 147 -8.68 -14.61 6.29
N PRO A 148 -7.63 -15.42 6.03
CA PRO A 148 -6.41 -15.37 6.85
C PRO A 148 -5.78 -13.98 6.94
N ILE A 149 -5.58 -13.29 5.81
CA ILE A 149 -4.97 -11.96 5.77
C ILE A 149 -5.85 -10.94 6.49
N PHE A 150 -7.15 -10.91 6.19
CA PHE A 150 -8.09 -9.96 6.80
C PHE A 150 -8.15 -10.11 8.32
N ARG A 151 -8.17 -11.35 8.84
CA ARG A 151 -8.12 -11.58 10.29
C ARG A 151 -6.81 -11.09 10.91
N ALA A 152 -5.68 -11.34 10.23
CA ALA A 152 -4.36 -10.96 10.72
C ALA A 152 -4.21 -9.43 10.86
N VAL A 153 -4.59 -8.66 9.83
CA VAL A 153 -4.47 -7.19 9.88
C VAL A 153 -5.35 -6.57 10.97
N ARG A 154 -6.55 -7.12 11.22
CA ARG A 154 -7.41 -6.61 12.30
C ARG A 154 -6.83 -6.85 13.68
N LEU A 155 -6.23 -8.02 13.91
CA LEU A 155 -5.68 -8.43 15.21
C LEU A 155 -4.35 -7.73 15.53
N PHE A 156 -3.46 -7.57 14.54
CA PHE A 156 -2.08 -7.13 14.79
C PHE A 156 -1.75 -5.75 14.17
N GLY A 157 -2.58 -5.22 13.29
CA GLY A 157 -2.26 -4.02 12.51
C GLY A 157 -2.21 -2.71 13.31
N TRP A 158 -2.83 -2.63 14.49
CA TRP A 158 -2.90 -1.38 15.27
C TRP A 158 -1.54 -0.87 15.74
N GLY A 159 -0.66 -1.77 16.16
CA GLY A 159 0.68 -1.40 16.63
C GLY A 159 1.58 -0.85 15.53
N VAL A 160 1.38 -1.31 14.29
CA VAL A 160 2.09 -0.84 13.10
C VAL A 160 1.51 0.50 12.64
N TYR A 161 0.18 0.59 12.53
CA TYR A 161 -0.53 1.76 12.02
C TYR A 161 -0.22 3.07 12.77
N LYS A 162 0.02 2.97 14.09
CA LYS A 162 0.33 4.14 14.94
C LYS A 162 1.76 4.65 14.81
N LYS A 163 2.68 3.84 14.31
CA LYS A 163 4.09 4.21 14.27
C LYS A 163 4.33 4.99 12.99
N PRO A 164 4.86 6.23 13.08
CA PRO A 164 5.40 6.88 11.92
C PRO A 164 6.44 5.98 11.27
N ASP A 165 6.46 5.96 9.95
CA ASP A 165 7.37 5.12 9.18
C ASP A 165 8.00 6.01 8.13
N THR A 166 9.17 6.59 8.41
CA THR A 166 9.94 7.45 7.48
C THR A 166 11.32 6.81 7.25
N PRO A 167 11.85 6.83 6.00
CA PRO A 167 11.24 7.32 4.77
C PRO A 167 10.22 6.34 4.14
N ARG A 168 9.34 6.83 3.26
CA ARG A 168 8.22 6.07 2.64
C ARG A 168 8.24 6.02 1.12
N TYR A 169 8.82 7.05 0.50
CA TYR A 169 8.83 7.19 -0.95
C TYR A 169 10.23 7.56 -1.41
N ILE A 170 10.58 7.09 -2.60
CA ILE A 170 11.74 7.56 -3.36
C ILE A 170 11.28 8.35 -4.58
N ASP A 171 12.18 9.17 -5.13
CA ASP A 171 11.95 9.86 -6.38
C ASP A 171 11.71 8.81 -7.49
N PRO A 172 10.55 8.84 -8.19
CA PRO A 172 10.28 7.92 -9.29
C PRO A 172 11.35 7.96 -10.40
N ASP A 173 12.07 9.07 -10.58
CA ASP A 173 13.15 9.18 -11.56
C ASP A 173 14.36 8.31 -11.19
N ASP A 174 14.51 7.96 -9.91
CA ASP A 174 15.58 7.07 -9.43
C ASP A 174 15.21 5.58 -9.61
N ILE A 175 13.96 5.29 -10.02
CA ILE A 175 13.53 3.96 -10.48
C ILE A 175 14.06 3.79 -11.91
N GLU A 176 15.37 3.54 -12.07
CA GLU A 176 15.96 3.35 -13.40
C GLU A 176 15.13 2.32 -14.19
N PRO A 177 14.64 2.65 -15.41
CA PRO A 177 14.30 1.60 -16.35
C PRO A 177 15.61 0.89 -16.66
N GLY A 178 15.83 -0.29 -16.08
CA GLY A 178 16.89 -1.17 -16.55
C GLY A 178 16.80 -1.28 -18.08
N PRO A 179 17.94 -1.46 -18.78
CA PRO A 179 17.95 -1.41 -20.24
C PRO A 179 16.85 -2.32 -20.78
N ALA A 180 16.03 -1.77 -21.69
CA ALA A 180 15.06 -2.56 -22.42
C ALA A 180 15.83 -3.71 -23.07
N ILE A 181 15.56 -4.92 -22.63
CA ILE A 181 16.04 -6.11 -23.31
C ILE A 181 15.22 -6.15 -24.60
N VAL A 182 15.81 -5.63 -25.68
CA VAL A 182 15.34 -5.76 -27.07
C VAL A 182 15.53 -7.21 -27.51
#